data_AF-A0A2V9V4H5-F1
#
_entry.id   AF-A0A2V9V4H5-F1
#
_cell.length_a   1.000
_cell.length_b   1.000
_cell.length_c   1.000
_cell.angle_alpha   90.00
_cell.angle_beta   90.00
_cell.angle_gamma   90.00
#
_symmetry.space_group_name_H-M   'P 1'
#
loop_
_entity.id
_entity.type
_entity.pdbx_description
1 polymer ?
#
loop_
_entity_poly.entity_id
_entity_poly.type
_entity_poly.pdbx_seq_one_letter_code
_entity_poly.pdbx_strand_id
1 'polypeptide(L)'
;MLVDNSHRGGIVGHFLKRNVVLLVFVLSTSLLHADDLDDLARDFWAWRAMEQPISTDDIPRLERPPGWGPDWSPRTVVSYRRRLDEFEARRGKMNLSSAPIPRLVDYRLIGSAIARVRWELDLNRGWQRNPNFYLDQSLGAYFNLLLPPPPFDSARTRHIVNTMASIPGTIEDAKENLTQAVGPFARLALDQLQDIGPRLLKSVQELKPLLDSEGARDLDAATEKAINDSKARSVATLMSSS
;
A
#
# COMPACT_ATOMS: atom_id res chain seq x y z
N MET A 1 -4.13 84.89 15.21
CA MET A 1 -3.01 84.55 14.31
C MET A 1 -2.30 83.34 14.92
N LEU A 2 -1.92 82.35 14.09
CA LEU A 2 -1.37 81.00 14.42
C LEU A 2 -2.47 79.92 14.56
N VAL A 3 -3.02 79.42 13.45
CA VAL A 3 -2.51 78.38 12.52
C VAL A 3 -2.40 76.99 13.17
N ASP A 4 -3.44 76.23 12.86
CA ASP A 4 -3.61 74.77 12.91
C ASP A 4 -2.40 74.02 12.32
N ASN A 5 -1.95 72.97 13.00
CA ASN A 5 -0.93 72.07 12.47
C ASN A 5 -1.05 70.67 13.09
N SER A 6 -2.05 69.89 12.68
CA SER A 6 -2.12 68.47 13.09
C SER A 6 -2.62 67.52 12.01
N HIS A 7 -1.94 67.37 10.85
CA HIS A 7 -2.24 66.26 9.91
C HIS A 7 -0.99 65.79 9.12
N ARG A 8 -0.05 65.07 9.74
CA ARG A 8 1.01 64.32 9.02
C ARG A 8 1.50 63.04 9.72
N GLY A 9 0.61 62.27 10.36
CA GLY A 9 0.98 61.02 11.06
C GLY A 9 0.52 59.69 10.43
N GLY A 10 -0.49 59.69 9.56
CA GLY A 10 -1.26 58.46 9.26
C GLY A 10 -0.71 57.56 8.14
N ILE A 11 0.03 58.11 7.17
CA ILE A 11 0.33 57.38 5.92
C ILE A 11 1.58 56.48 6.03
N VAL A 12 2.56 56.87 6.85
CA VAL A 12 3.83 56.13 6.99
C VAL A 12 3.66 54.84 7.81
N GLY A 13 2.79 54.84 8.83
CA GLY A 13 2.57 53.68 9.70
C GLY A 13 1.85 52.50 9.04
N HIS A 14 0.96 52.77 8.07
CA HIS A 14 0.25 51.71 7.34
C HIS A 14 1.12 51.02 6.28
N PHE A 15 2.02 51.76 5.62
CA PHE A 15 2.99 51.19 4.68
C PHE A 15 4.03 50.31 5.39
N LEU A 16 4.52 50.76 6.55
CA LEU A 16 5.50 50.00 7.34
C LEU A 16 4.91 48.70 7.90
N LYS A 17 3.66 48.74 8.41
CA LYS A 17 2.95 47.54 8.91
C LYS A 17 2.61 46.56 7.79
N ARG A 18 2.22 47.03 6.60
CA ARG A 18 1.89 46.16 5.45
C ARG A 18 3.13 45.47 4.87
N ASN A 19 4.28 46.16 4.86
CA ASN A 19 5.55 45.58 4.41
C ASN A 19 6.12 44.57 5.42
N VAL A 20 5.94 44.77 6.72
CA VAL A 20 6.35 43.80 7.75
C VAL A 20 5.51 42.52 7.69
N VAL A 21 4.20 42.61 7.44
CA VAL A 21 3.34 41.42 7.27
C VAL A 21 3.72 40.62 6.01
N LEU A 22 4.07 41.30 4.91
CA LEU A 22 4.56 40.64 3.70
C LEU A 22 5.94 39.99 3.91
N LEU A 23 6.84 40.64 4.65
CA LEU A 23 8.19 40.12 4.96
C LEU A 23 8.13 38.89 5.88
N VAL A 24 7.22 38.88 6.86
CA VAL A 24 6.98 37.72 7.74
C VAL A 24 6.39 36.54 6.96
N PHE A 25 5.52 36.78 5.97
CA PHE A 25 5.00 35.70 5.11
C PHE A 25 6.08 35.08 4.21
N VAL A 26 6.99 35.88 3.66
CA VAL A 26 8.10 35.42 2.80
C VAL A 26 9.20 34.71 3.60
N LEU A 27 9.43 35.09 4.86
CA LEU A 27 10.35 34.38 5.77
C LEU A 27 9.76 33.07 6.31
N SER A 28 8.42 32.95 6.34
CA SER A 28 7.73 31.74 6.78
C SER A 28 7.67 30.65 5.71
N THR A 29 7.78 31.00 4.42
CA THR A 29 7.76 30.01 3.32
C THR A 29 8.98 29.10 3.30
N SER A 30 10.13 29.52 3.84
CA SER A 30 11.33 28.68 3.94
C SER A 30 11.23 27.59 5.01
N LEU A 31 10.30 27.72 5.98
CA LEU A 31 10.03 26.72 7.01
C LEU A 31 9.07 25.61 6.55
N LEU A 32 8.46 25.75 5.36
CA LEU A 32 7.51 24.79 4.80
C LEU A 32 8.09 24.00 3.62
N HIS A 33 9.39 24.11 3.36
CA HIS A 33 10.02 23.29 2.32
C HIS A 33 10.31 21.90 2.88
N ALA A 34 9.69 20.88 2.29
CA ALA A 34 10.04 19.49 2.53
C ALA A 34 11.54 19.33 2.24
N ASP A 35 12.30 18.83 3.21
CA ASP A 35 13.71 18.52 2.99
C ASP A 35 13.86 17.12 2.35
N ASP A 36 15.07 16.75 1.94
CA ASP A 36 15.35 15.48 1.27
C ASP A 36 14.83 14.23 2.02
N LEU A 37 14.78 14.27 3.36
CA LEU A 37 14.24 13.18 4.17
C LEU A 37 12.70 13.15 4.16
N ASP A 38 12.01 14.28 4.00
CA ASP A 38 10.55 14.30 3.84
C ASP A 38 10.16 13.76 2.46
N ASP A 39 10.91 14.11 1.43
CA ASP A 39 10.70 13.58 0.08
C ASP A 39 11.02 12.09 0.00
N LEU A 40 12.09 11.64 0.67
CA LEU A 40 12.37 10.21 0.82
C LEU A 40 11.20 9.49 1.52
N ALA A 41 10.74 10.01 2.65
CA ALA A 41 9.66 9.41 3.43
C ALA A 41 8.37 9.33 2.61
N ARG A 42 7.99 10.42 1.95
CA ARG A 42 6.80 10.50 1.09
C ARG A 42 6.86 9.48 -0.03
N ASP A 43 7.97 9.43 -0.77
CA ASP A 43 8.15 8.50 -1.88
C ASP A 43 8.15 7.05 -1.41
N PHE A 44 8.80 6.78 -0.27
CA PHE A 44 8.85 5.46 0.33
C PHE A 44 7.47 4.97 0.73
N TRP A 45 6.68 5.80 1.43
CA TRP A 45 5.34 5.42 1.87
C TRP A 45 4.34 5.31 0.71
N ALA A 46 4.44 6.19 -0.30
CA ALA A 46 3.66 6.07 -1.53
C ALA A 46 3.97 4.75 -2.26
N TRP A 47 5.24 4.36 -2.29
CA TRP A 47 5.64 3.08 -2.87
C TRP A 47 5.24 1.89 -1.99
N ARG A 48 5.33 1.98 -0.66
CA ARG A 48 4.90 0.91 0.27
C ARG A 48 3.41 0.64 0.19
N ALA A 49 2.59 1.67 -0.07
CA ALA A 49 1.17 1.47 -0.35
C ALA A 49 0.94 0.60 -1.59
N MET A 50 1.87 0.55 -2.55
CA MET A 50 1.82 -0.35 -3.70
C MET A 50 2.43 -1.72 -3.41
N GLU A 51 3.62 -1.77 -2.81
CA GLU A 51 4.43 -2.98 -2.71
C GLU A 51 4.09 -3.85 -1.50
N GLN A 52 3.73 -3.25 -0.35
CA GLN A 52 3.60 -4.01 0.89
C GLN A 52 2.62 -5.18 0.71
N PRO A 53 2.98 -6.42 1.08
CA PRO A 53 2.06 -7.54 0.96
C PRO A 53 0.85 -7.37 1.88
N ILE A 54 -0.29 -7.93 1.47
CA ILE A 54 -1.43 -8.14 2.37
C ILE A 54 -1.05 -9.19 3.41
N SER A 55 -1.54 -9.00 4.63
CA SER A 55 -1.46 -9.97 5.72
C SER A 55 -2.77 -9.96 6.51
N THR A 56 -2.99 -11.00 7.29
CA THR A 56 -4.10 -11.07 8.27
C THR A 56 -3.89 -10.16 9.48
N ASP A 57 -2.65 -9.78 9.77
CA ASP A 57 -2.32 -8.76 10.78
C ASP A 57 -2.87 -7.39 10.33
N ASP A 58 -3.61 -6.73 11.22
CA ASP A 58 -4.24 -5.44 10.99
C ASP A 58 -3.36 -4.25 11.35
N ILE A 59 -2.36 -4.45 12.21
CA ILE A 59 -1.42 -3.41 12.64
C ILE A 59 -0.68 -2.78 11.45
N PRO A 60 -0.14 -3.53 10.48
CA PRO A 60 0.59 -2.94 9.36
C PRO A 60 -0.33 -2.49 8.22
N ARG A 61 -1.66 -2.51 8.36
CA ARG A 61 -2.58 -2.20 7.26
C ARG A 61 -2.42 -0.73 6.81
N LEU A 62 -2.31 -0.55 5.49
CA LEU A 62 -2.16 0.74 4.82
C LEU A 62 -3.31 0.96 3.84
N GLU A 63 -3.71 2.23 3.66
CA GLU A 63 -4.57 2.61 2.56
C GLU A 63 -3.86 2.38 1.22
N ARG A 64 -4.59 1.81 0.25
CA ARG A 64 -4.08 1.49 -1.08
C ARG A 64 -4.61 2.51 -2.08
N PRO A 65 -3.82 2.91 -3.11
CA PRO A 65 -4.30 3.84 -4.11
C PRO A 65 -5.38 3.20 -5.01
N PRO A 66 -6.17 4.03 -5.72
CA PRO A 66 -7.20 3.53 -6.63
C PRO A 66 -6.63 2.61 -7.71
N GLY A 67 -7.32 1.50 -7.99
CA GLY A 67 -6.91 0.54 -9.02
C GLY A 67 -5.73 -0.34 -8.62
N TRP A 68 -5.27 -0.26 -7.37
CA TRP A 68 -4.27 -1.18 -6.83
C TRP A 68 -4.77 -2.62 -6.90
N GLY A 69 -3.84 -3.55 -7.06
CA GLY A 69 -4.06 -4.98 -6.90
C GLY A 69 -2.74 -5.64 -6.51
N PRO A 70 -2.77 -6.78 -5.79
CA PRO A 70 -1.56 -7.53 -5.49
C PRO A 70 -0.87 -7.99 -6.78
N ASP A 71 0.40 -7.62 -6.94
CA ASP A 71 1.27 -8.12 -8.01
C ASP A 71 2.57 -8.63 -7.39
N TRP A 72 2.72 -9.96 -7.45
CA TRP A 72 3.89 -10.67 -6.96
C TRP A 72 4.53 -11.50 -8.07
N SER A 73 4.31 -11.14 -9.34
CA SER A 73 5.00 -11.79 -10.46
C SER A 73 6.52 -11.66 -10.29
N PRO A 74 7.32 -12.64 -10.77
CA PRO A 74 8.77 -12.59 -10.60
C PRO A 74 9.40 -11.27 -11.11
N ARG A 75 8.86 -10.73 -12.21
CA ARG A 75 9.25 -9.44 -12.78
C ARG A 75 9.04 -8.29 -11.79
N THR A 76 7.88 -8.28 -11.14
CA THR A 76 7.51 -7.23 -10.20
C THR A 76 8.34 -7.32 -8.91
N VAL A 77 8.65 -8.53 -8.42
CA VAL A 77 9.58 -8.72 -7.29
C VAL A 77 10.98 -8.18 -7.59
N VAL A 78 11.48 -8.35 -8.82
CA VAL A 78 12.75 -7.73 -9.26
C VAL A 78 12.66 -6.20 -9.21
N SER A 79 11.53 -5.62 -9.64
CA SER A 79 11.29 -4.18 -9.54
C SER A 79 11.25 -3.70 -8.09
N TYR A 80 10.64 -4.46 -7.18
CA TYR A 80 10.60 -4.14 -5.75
C TYR A 80 12.01 -4.08 -5.14
N ARG A 81 12.85 -5.08 -5.43
CA ARG A 81 14.25 -5.08 -4.98
C ARG A 81 15.04 -3.89 -5.50
N ARG A 82 14.90 -3.57 -6.79
CA ARG A 82 15.55 -2.38 -7.38
C ARG A 82 15.11 -1.10 -6.68
N ARG A 83 13.81 -0.95 -6.44
CA ARG A 83 13.27 0.25 -5.78
C ARG A 83 13.73 0.35 -4.33
N LEU A 84 13.88 -0.79 -3.64
CA LEU A 84 14.46 -0.85 -2.31
C LEU A 84 15.93 -0.38 -2.32
N ASP A 85 16.75 -0.84 -3.26
CA ASP A 85 18.15 -0.40 -3.41
C ASP A 85 18.24 1.13 -3.62
N GLU A 86 17.31 1.69 -4.43
CA GLU A 86 17.21 3.14 -4.66
C GLU A 86 16.92 3.90 -3.35
N PHE A 87 16.02 3.41 -2.50
CA PHE A 87 15.71 4.03 -1.21
C PHE A 87 16.86 3.92 -0.21
N GLU A 88 17.52 2.76 -0.13
CA GLU A 88 18.71 2.56 0.69
C GLU A 88 19.83 3.53 0.28
N ALA A 89 20.07 3.68 -1.03
CA ALA A 89 21.06 4.60 -1.57
C ALA A 89 20.73 6.08 -1.30
N ARG A 90 19.47 6.49 -1.48
CA ARG A 90 19.03 7.87 -1.16
C ARG A 90 19.24 8.19 0.31
N ARG A 91 18.83 7.28 1.20
CA ARG A 91 18.99 7.44 2.65
C ARG A 91 20.46 7.49 3.07
N GLY A 92 21.31 6.67 2.46
CA GLY A 92 22.74 6.59 2.79
C GLY A 92 23.55 7.85 2.43
N LYS A 93 23.03 8.69 1.53
CA LYS A 93 23.70 9.93 1.10
C LYS A 93 23.39 11.15 1.97
N MET A 94 22.44 11.04 2.90
CA MET A 94 21.99 12.18 3.72
C MET A 94 23.06 12.58 4.74
N ASN A 95 23.41 13.87 4.78
CA ASN A 95 24.23 14.44 5.84
C ASN A 95 23.34 15.03 6.93
N LEU A 96 23.40 14.43 8.13
CA LEU A 96 22.58 14.81 9.28
C LEU A 96 23.41 15.34 10.45
N SER A 97 24.66 15.72 10.22
CA SER A 97 25.61 16.09 11.29
C SER A 97 25.14 17.28 12.15
N SER A 98 24.30 18.15 11.59
CA SER A 98 23.70 19.31 12.27
C SER A 98 22.18 19.19 12.48
N ALA A 99 21.60 18.01 12.23
CA ALA A 99 20.16 17.83 12.31
C ALA A 99 19.66 17.82 13.77
N PRO A 100 18.50 18.42 14.07
CA PRO A 100 17.92 18.38 15.41
C PRO A 100 17.48 16.95 15.77
N ILE A 101 17.42 16.62 17.07
CA ILE A 101 17.11 15.27 17.55
C ILE A 101 15.84 14.67 16.92
N PRO A 102 14.70 15.38 16.80
CA PRO A 102 13.52 14.84 16.12
C PRO A 102 13.80 14.35 14.70
N ARG A 103 14.62 15.08 13.92
CA ARG A 103 14.98 14.69 12.55
C ARG A 103 15.85 13.43 12.53
N LEU A 104 16.73 13.27 13.51
CA LEU A 104 17.52 12.05 13.68
C LEU A 104 16.66 10.85 14.11
N VAL A 105 15.52 11.08 14.77
CA VAL A 105 14.53 10.03 15.05
C VAL A 105 13.83 9.64 13.76
N ASP A 106 13.30 10.60 12.99
CA ASP A 106 12.64 10.33 11.70
C ASP A 106 13.55 9.55 10.74
N TYR A 107 14.81 9.95 10.63
CA TYR A 107 15.80 9.26 9.80
C TYR A 107 16.01 7.79 10.18
N ARG A 108 15.97 7.49 11.49
CA ARG A 108 16.09 6.12 12.01
C ARG A 108 14.80 5.33 11.78
N LEU A 109 13.63 5.95 11.95
CA LEU A 109 12.34 5.32 11.68
C LEU A 109 12.21 4.94 10.20
N ILE A 110 12.53 5.86 9.28
CA ILE A 110 12.56 5.58 7.84
C ILE A 110 13.60 4.50 7.52
N GLY A 111 14.77 4.53 8.17
CA GLY A 111 15.76 3.47 8.03
C GLY A 111 15.26 2.10 8.46
N SER A 112 14.55 2.03 9.57
CA SER A 112 13.93 0.79 10.06
C SER A 112 12.84 0.29 9.10
N ALA A 113 12.02 1.19 8.57
CA ALA A 113 10.98 0.84 7.60
C ALA A 113 11.59 0.30 6.29
N ILE A 114 12.64 0.93 5.76
CA ILE A 114 13.39 0.43 4.59
C ILE A 114 14.00 -0.95 4.89
N ALA A 115 14.66 -1.11 6.03
CA ALA A 115 15.27 -2.38 6.42
C ALA A 115 14.23 -3.51 6.57
N ARG A 116 13.00 -3.19 7.00
CA ARG A 116 11.90 -4.15 7.05
C ARG A 116 11.59 -4.73 5.67
N VAL A 117 11.58 -3.91 4.63
CA VAL A 117 11.34 -4.39 3.26
C VAL A 117 12.42 -5.39 2.84
N ARG A 118 13.70 -5.11 3.13
CA ARG A 118 14.78 -6.07 2.85
C ARG A 118 14.56 -7.38 3.60
N TRP A 119 14.18 -7.28 4.86
CA TRP A 119 13.86 -8.46 5.64
C TRP A 119 12.71 -9.26 5.03
N GLU A 120 11.63 -8.61 4.59
CA GLU A 120 10.48 -9.24 3.93
C GLU A 120 10.89 -9.94 2.61
N LEU A 121 11.61 -9.24 1.74
CA LEU A 121 11.97 -9.71 0.40
C LEU A 121 13.07 -10.79 0.39
N ASP A 122 14.12 -10.64 1.22
CA ASP A 122 15.36 -11.40 1.07
C ASP A 122 15.71 -12.32 2.25
N LEU A 123 15.23 -12.01 3.45
CA LEU A 123 15.54 -12.81 4.64
C LEU A 123 14.39 -13.75 5.01
N ASN A 124 13.22 -13.19 5.29
CA ASN A 124 11.99 -13.92 5.55
C ASN A 124 11.56 -14.70 4.30
N ARG A 125 11.57 -14.03 3.13
CA ARG A 125 11.21 -14.61 1.82
C ARG A 125 9.87 -15.34 1.85
N GLY A 126 8.87 -14.76 2.53
CA GLY A 126 7.54 -15.36 2.68
C GLY A 126 6.92 -15.73 1.33
N TRP A 127 7.09 -14.84 0.34
CA TRP A 127 6.66 -15.04 -1.04
C TRP A 127 7.30 -16.28 -1.74
N GLN A 128 8.43 -16.80 -1.28
CA GLN A 128 9.04 -18.02 -1.84
C GLN A 128 8.80 -19.28 -1.00
N ARG A 129 8.46 -19.10 0.27
CA ARG A 129 8.48 -20.19 1.27
C ARG A 129 7.13 -20.52 1.89
N ASN A 130 6.19 -19.59 1.85
CA ASN A 130 4.92 -19.69 2.57
C ASN A 130 3.74 -19.57 1.59
N PRO A 131 3.06 -20.68 1.26
CA PRO A 131 1.87 -20.64 0.40
C PRO A 131 0.73 -19.76 0.93
N ASN A 132 0.58 -19.58 2.26
CA ASN A 132 -0.42 -18.65 2.82
C ASN A 132 -0.21 -17.22 2.37
N PHE A 133 1.02 -16.84 2.01
CA PHE A 133 1.31 -15.55 1.42
C PHE A 133 0.39 -15.25 0.23
N TYR A 134 0.18 -16.23 -0.65
CA TYR A 134 -0.65 -16.08 -1.84
C TYR A 134 -2.14 -16.20 -1.55
N LEU A 135 -2.54 -16.83 -0.43
CA LEU A 135 -3.92 -16.75 0.07
C LEU A 135 -4.22 -15.32 0.54
N ASP A 136 -3.29 -14.70 1.26
CA ASP A 136 -3.41 -13.31 1.69
C ASP A 136 -3.43 -12.36 0.48
N GLN A 137 -2.58 -12.59 -0.52
CA GLN A 137 -2.54 -11.78 -1.75
C GLN A 137 -3.73 -12.05 -2.70
N SER A 138 -4.64 -12.96 -2.38
CA SER A 138 -5.83 -13.25 -3.21
C SER A 138 -7.10 -13.02 -2.39
N LEU A 139 -7.50 -14.02 -1.62
CA LEU A 139 -8.69 -14.01 -0.79
C LEU A 139 -8.59 -12.97 0.33
N GLY A 140 -7.40 -12.80 0.92
CA GLY A 140 -7.16 -11.75 1.92
C GLY A 140 -7.30 -10.35 1.34
N ALA A 141 -6.80 -10.11 0.13
CA ALA A 141 -6.95 -8.85 -0.59
C ALA A 141 -8.42 -8.54 -0.88
N TYR A 142 -9.18 -9.53 -1.36
CA TYR A 142 -10.63 -9.42 -1.55
C TYR A 142 -11.34 -9.12 -0.22
N PHE A 143 -11.03 -9.86 0.84
CA PHE A 143 -11.66 -9.70 2.15
C PHE A 143 -11.41 -8.31 2.75
N ASN A 144 -10.20 -7.76 2.62
CA ASN A 144 -9.88 -6.42 3.11
C ASN A 144 -10.77 -5.34 2.48
N LEU A 145 -11.18 -5.51 1.23
CA LEU A 145 -12.10 -4.60 0.57
C LEU A 145 -13.54 -4.71 1.08
N LEU A 146 -13.86 -5.70 1.92
CA LEU A 146 -15.17 -5.85 2.56
C LEU A 146 -15.21 -5.29 3.99
N LEU A 147 -14.05 -5.00 4.59
CA LEU A 147 -13.94 -4.54 5.99
C LEU A 147 -14.57 -3.16 6.24
N PRO A 148 -14.36 -2.13 5.38
CA PRO A 148 -15.05 -0.86 5.58
C PRO A 148 -16.58 -1.05 5.52
N PRO A 149 -17.36 -0.37 6.37
CA PRO A 149 -18.82 -0.49 6.29
C PRO A 149 -19.36 0.01 4.93
N PRO A 150 -20.59 -0.36 4.54
CA PRO A 150 -21.27 0.23 3.39
C PRO A 150 -21.34 1.77 3.49
N PRO A 151 -21.46 2.49 2.36
CA PRO A 151 -21.79 1.99 1.03
C PRO A 151 -20.61 1.39 0.25
N PHE A 152 -20.94 0.52 -0.72
CA PHE A 152 -20.01 0.06 -1.75
C PHE A 152 -20.16 0.97 -2.97
N ASP A 153 -19.45 2.09 -2.97
CA ASP A 153 -19.48 3.00 -4.11
C ASP A 153 -18.91 2.36 -5.38
N SER A 154 -19.04 3.06 -6.52
CA SER A 154 -18.58 2.53 -7.81
C SER A 154 -17.07 2.28 -7.86
N ALA A 155 -16.25 3.06 -7.13
CA ALA A 155 -14.80 2.89 -7.12
C ALA A 155 -14.39 1.64 -6.33
N ARG A 156 -14.98 1.43 -5.15
CA ARG A 156 -14.80 0.22 -4.34
C ARG A 156 -15.34 -1.01 -5.03
N THR A 157 -16.49 -0.90 -5.69
CA THR A 157 -17.08 -2.00 -6.49
C THR A 157 -16.13 -2.44 -7.60
N ARG A 158 -15.59 -1.50 -8.39
CA ARG A 158 -14.57 -1.81 -9.41
C ARG A 158 -13.32 -2.42 -8.80
N HIS A 159 -12.87 -1.94 -7.64
CA HIS A 159 -11.71 -2.52 -6.95
C HIS A 159 -11.98 -3.98 -6.55
N ILE A 160 -13.14 -4.28 -5.96
CA ILE A 160 -13.54 -5.63 -5.58
C ILE A 160 -13.55 -6.57 -6.80
N VAL A 161 -14.16 -6.13 -7.91
CA VAL A 161 -14.22 -6.90 -9.15
C VAL A 161 -12.81 -7.17 -9.69
N ASN A 162 -11.95 -6.15 -9.76
CA ASN A 162 -10.59 -6.28 -10.25
C ASN A 162 -9.74 -7.21 -9.38
N THR A 163 -9.88 -7.12 -8.05
CA THR A 163 -9.19 -8.03 -7.11
C THR A 163 -9.67 -9.46 -7.25
N MET A 164 -10.98 -9.69 -7.44
CA MET A 164 -11.49 -11.04 -7.72
C MET A 164 -10.94 -11.57 -9.05
N ALA A 165 -10.88 -10.72 -10.08
CA ALA A 165 -10.38 -11.09 -11.40
C ALA A 165 -8.87 -11.36 -11.44
N SER A 166 -8.09 -10.84 -10.49
CA SER A 166 -6.64 -11.04 -10.41
C SER A 166 -6.25 -12.39 -9.79
N ILE A 167 -7.14 -13.04 -9.03
CA ILE A 167 -6.86 -14.29 -8.29
C ILE A 167 -6.18 -15.37 -9.16
N PRO A 168 -6.66 -15.69 -10.38
CA PRO A 168 -5.98 -16.65 -11.26
C PRO A 168 -4.51 -16.29 -11.53
N GLY A 169 -4.24 -15.02 -11.85
CA GLY A 169 -2.87 -14.54 -12.11
C GLY A 169 -1.98 -14.65 -10.86
N THR A 170 -2.51 -14.28 -9.70
CA THR A 170 -1.80 -14.43 -8.42
C THR A 170 -1.46 -15.89 -8.11
N ILE A 171 -2.33 -16.84 -8.49
CA ILE A 171 -2.05 -18.28 -8.34
C ILE A 171 -0.93 -18.71 -9.31
N GLU A 172 -0.90 -18.21 -10.54
CA GLU A 172 0.20 -18.50 -11.47
C GLU A 172 1.53 -17.95 -10.95
N ASP A 173 1.55 -16.71 -10.46
CA ASP A 173 2.72 -16.14 -9.80
C ASP A 173 3.18 -17.01 -8.61
N ALA A 174 2.24 -17.57 -7.83
CA ALA A 174 2.58 -18.47 -6.73
C ALA A 174 3.37 -19.69 -7.19
N LYS A 175 2.98 -20.29 -8.32
CA LYS A 175 3.64 -21.49 -8.87
C LYS A 175 5.08 -21.22 -9.26
N GLU A 176 5.34 -20.05 -9.82
CA GLU A 176 6.69 -19.65 -10.22
C GLU A 176 7.56 -19.29 -9.01
N ASN A 177 6.97 -18.69 -7.99
CA ASN A 177 7.70 -18.12 -6.87
C ASN A 177 7.96 -19.09 -5.71
N LEU A 178 7.07 -20.04 -5.45
CA LEU A 178 7.12 -21.02 -4.35
C LEU A 178 8.18 -22.11 -4.57
N THR A 179 9.42 -21.67 -4.79
CA THR A 179 10.59 -22.51 -5.08
C THR A 179 11.18 -23.18 -3.83
N GLN A 180 10.82 -22.71 -2.64
CA GLN A 180 11.34 -23.19 -1.35
C GLN A 180 10.21 -23.35 -0.33
N ALA A 181 9.05 -23.84 -0.79
CA ALA A 181 7.87 -23.99 0.05
C ALA A 181 8.14 -24.90 1.26
N VAL A 182 7.68 -24.47 2.43
CA VAL A 182 7.88 -25.20 3.69
C VAL A 182 6.62 -26.01 4.02
N GLY A 183 6.78 -27.33 4.21
CA GLY A 183 5.67 -28.28 4.37
C GLY A 183 4.62 -27.91 5.44
N PRO A 184 4.99 -27.47 6.65
CA PRO A 184 4.02 -26.94 7.62
C PRO A 184 3.13 -25.81 7.10
N PHE A 185 3.67 -24.84 6.36
CA PHE A 185 2.88 -23.76 5.77
C PHE A 185 1.98 -24.25 4.63
N ALA A 186 2.45 -25.23 3.85
CA ALA A 186 1.64 -25.90 2.84
C ALA A 186 0.39 -26.55 3.43
N ARG A 187 0.53 -27.27 4.54
CA ARG A 187 -0.61 -27.88 5.24
C ARG A 187 -1.60 -26.85 5.76
N LEU A 188 -1.10 -25.79 6.41
CA LEU A 188 -1.97 -24.69 6.86
C LEU A 188 -2.73 -24.04 5.71
N ALA A 189 -2.09 -23.86 4.55
CA ALA A 189 -2.75 -23.32 3.36
C ALA A 189 -3.85 -24.24 2.84
N LEU A 190 -3.60 -25.55 2.81
CA LEU A 190 -4.61 -26.55 2.42
C LEU A 190 -5.81 -26.56 3.39
N ASP A 191 -5.55 -26.50 4.69
CA ASP A 191 -6.59 -26.44 5.72
C ASP A 191 -7.43 -25.16 5.56
N GLN A 192 -6.81 -24.02 5.29
CA GLN A 192 -7.51 -22.75 5.04
C GLN A 192 -8.35 -22.76 3.75
N LEU A 193 -7.91 -23.50 2.74
CA LEU A 193 -8.61 -23.67 1.47
C LEU A 193 -9.77 -24.66 1.54
N GLN A 194 -9.91 -25.41 2.64
CA GLN A 194 -11.05 -26.30 2.82
C GLN A 194 -12.37 -25.52 2.68
N ASP A 195 -13.26 -26.03 1.82
CA ASP A 195 -14.56 -25.45 1.50
C ASP A 195 -14.52 -23.98 1.00
N ILE A 196 -13.38 -23.54 0.46
CA ILE A 196 -13.23 -22.15 0.05
C ILE A 196 -14.16 -21.75 -1.10
N GLY A 197 -14.43 -22.65 -2.04
CA GLY A 197 -15.35 -22.40 -3.16
C GLY A 197 -16.76 -22.03 -2.69
N PRO A 198 -17.45 -22.90 -1.93
CA PRO A 198 -18.74 -22.58 -1.33
C PRO A 198 -18.74 -21.31 -0.47
N ARG A 199 -17.69 -21.08 0.34
CA ARG A 199 -17.57 -19.88 1.18
C ARG A 199 -17.44 -18.60 0.34
N LEU A 200 -16.64 -18.63 -0.71
CA LEU A 200 -16.46 -17.51 -1.63
C LEU A 200 -17.76 -17.19 -2.38
N LEU A 201 -18.46 -18.22 -2.88
CA LEU A 201 -19.77 -18.07 -3.52
C LEU A 201 -20.79 -17.43 -2.57
N LYS A 202 -20.80 -17.86 -1.29
CA LYS A 202 -21.68 -17.27 -0.28
C LYS A 202 -21.35 -15.80 -0.02
N SER A 203 -20.06 -15.45 0.10
CA SER A 203 -19.63 -14.05 0.24
C SER A 203 -20.11 -13.19 -0.92
N VAL A 204 -19.95 -13.67 -2.16
CA VAL A 204 -20.38 -12.95 -3.37
C VAL A 204 -21.91 -12.82 -3.40
N GLN A 205 -22.64 -13.89 -3.07
CA GLN A 205 -24.10 -13.86 -3.01
C GLN A 205 -24.62 -12.77 -2.07
N GLU A 206 -24.04 -12.64 -0.88
CA GLU A 206 -24.45 -11.63 0.12
C GLU A 206 -23.99 -10.21 -0.24
N LEU A 207 -22.90 -10.08 -1.00
CA LEU A 207 -22.38 -8.77 -1.41
C LEU A 207 -23.19 -8.16 -2.55
N LYS A 208 -23.64 -8.96 -3.53
CA LYS A 208 -24.29 -8.49 -4.77
C LYS A 208 -25.45 -7.51 -4.56
N PRO A 209 -26.37 -7.69 -3.59
CA PRO A 209 -27.46 -6.74 -3.37
C PRO A 209 -27.00 -5.34 -2.96
N LEU A 210 -25.74 -5.18 -2.55
CA LEU A 210 -25.15 -3.91 -2.11
C LEU A 210 -24.38 -3.19 -3.23
N LEU A 211 -24.26 -3.81 -4.41
CA LEU A 211 -23.55 -3.27 -5.57
C LEU A 211 -24.56 -2.74 -6.60
N ASP A 212 -24.07 -1.92 -7.53
CA ASP A 212 -24.82 -1.64 -8.76
C ASP A 212 -24.93 -2.90 -9.65
N SER A 213 -25.88 -2.87 -10.61
CA SER A 213 -26.17 -4.03 -11.46
C SER A 213 -24.99 -4.46 -12.34
N GLU A 214 -24.14 -3.50 -12.74
CA GLU A 214 -22.96 -3.79 -13.55
C GLU A 214 -21.91 -4.52 -12.71
N GLY A 215 -21.57 -3.98 -11.54
CA GLY A 215 -20.63 -4.57 -10.60
C GLY A 215 -21.08 -5.93 -10.08
N ALA A 216 -22.38 -6.14 -9.84
CA ALA A 216 -22.90 -7.44 -9.43
C ALA A 216 -22.69 -8.52 -10.51
N ARG A 217 -22.92 -8.17 -11.79
CA ARG A 217 -22.71 -9.08 -12.93
C ARG A 217 -21.22 -9.34 -13.18
N ASP A 218 -20.39 -8.31 -13.11
CA ASP A 218 -18.95 -8.45 -13.34
C ASP A 218 -18.28 -9.25 -12.20
N LEU A 219 -18.77 -9.09 -10.97
CA LEU A 219 -18.32 -9.90 -9.84
C LEU A 219 -18.65 -11.38 -10.00
N ASP A 220 -19.84 -11.74 -10.52
CA ASP A 220 -20.17 -13.14 -10.83
C ASP A 220 -19.16 -13.73 -11.83
N ALA A 221 -18.91 -13.02 -12.94
CA ALA A 221 -17.99 -13.47 -13.97
C ALA A 221 -16.55 -13.63 -13.45
N ALA A 222 -16.08 -12.68 -12.64
CA ALA A 222 -14.77 -12.76 -12.00
C ALA A 222 -14.67 -13.94 -11.02
N THR A 223 -15.74 -14.19 -10.25
CA THR A 223 -15.82 -15.30 -9.28
C THR A 223 -15.81 -16.66 -9.98
N GLU A 224 -16.56 -16.80 -11.08
CA GLU A 224 -16.56 -18.02 -11.87
C GLU A 224 -15.15 -18.36 -12.38
N LYS A 225 -14.43 -17.36 -12.90
CA LYS A 225 -13.04 -17.54 -13.35
C LYS A 225 -12.12 -17.95 -12.20
N ALA A 226 -12.22 -17.30 -11.04
CA ALA A 226 -11.41 -17.62 -9.85
C ALA A 226 -11.64 -19.07 -9.35
N ILE A 227 -12.90 -19.53 -9.36
CA ILE A 227 -13.25 -20.89 -8.90
C ILE A 227 -12.88 -21.95 -9.94
N ASN A 228 -13.09 -21.68 -11.23
CA ASN A 228 -12.83 -22.68 -12.27
C ASN A 228 -11.33 -22.92 -12.47
N ASP A 229 -10.49 -21.89 -12.36
CA ASP A 229 -9.03 -22.06 -12.47
C ASP A 229 -8.43 -22.75 -11.23
N SER A 230 -8.99 -22.51 -10.04
CA SER A 230 -8.60 -23.22 -8.81
C SER A 230 -9.01 -24.69 -8.79
N LYS A 231 -10.14 -25.06 -9.43
CA LYS A 231 -10.56 -26.46 -9.63
C LYS A 231 -9.79 -27.17 -10.73
N ALA A 232 -9.36 -26.46 -11.78
CA ALA A 232 -8.61 -27.03 -12.91
C ALA A 232 -7.13 -27.30 -12.59
N ARG A 233 -6.55 -26.62 -11.59
CA ARG A 233 -5.13 -26.70 -11.23
C ARG A 233 -4.98 -26.99 -9.74
N SER A 234 -5.32 -28.22 -9.34
CA SER A 234 -5.11 -28.69 -7.97
C SER A 234 -3.69 -28.39 -7.50
N VAL A 235 -3.56 -27.42 -6.60
CA VAL A 235 -2.36 -27.11 -5.80
C VAL A 235 -1.84 -28.37 -5.07
N ALA A 236 -2.70 -29.38 -4.91
CA ALA A 236 -2.35 -30.74 -4.47
C ALA A 236 -1.25 -31.42 -5.31
N THR A 237 -1.10 -31.08 -6.60
CA THR A 237 -0.04 -31.64 -7.45
C THR A 237 1.31 -30.94 -7.22
N LEU A 238 1.30 -29.65 -6.83
CA LEU A 238 2.53 -28.90 -6.55
C LEU A 238 3.07 -29.16 -5.14
N MET A 239 2.20 -29.51 -4.18
CA MET A 239 2.58 -29.63 -2.76
C MET A 239 2.84 -31.08 -2.30
N SER A 240 2.64 -32.08 -3.17
CA SER A 240 2.94 -33.49 -2.89
C SER A 240 4.36 -33.91 -3.31
N SER A 241 5.13 -32.99 -3.90
CA SER A 241 6.47 -33.24 -4.48
C SER A 241 7.63 -32.63 -3.66
N SER A 242 7.41 -32.22 -2.41
CA SER A 242 8.43 -31.60 -1.55
C SER A 242 8.44 -32.19 -0.14
#